data_AF-A0A0N4VQG3-F1
#
_entry.id   AF-A0A0N4VQG3-F1
#
_cell.length_a   1.000
_cell.length_b   1.000
_cell.length_c   1.000
_cell.angle_alpha   90.00
_cell.angle_beta   90.00
_cell.angle_gamma   90.00
#
_symmetry.space_group_name_H-M   'P 1'
#
loop_
_entity.id
_entity.type
_entity.pdbx_description
1 polymer ?
#
loop_
_entity_poly.entity_id
_entity_poly.type
_entity_poly.pdbx_seq_one_letter_code
_entity_poly.pdbx_strand_id
1 'polypeptide(L)' 'MLFVESQNQPSDDPLLLWLTGGPGCSGLFALFTEIGPYFITANGSGLIENPYSWTKAVNLLIFESPIGVG' A
#
# COMPACT_ATOMS: atom_id res chain seq x y z
N MET A 1 -4.17 8.95 -4.86
CA MET A 1 -4.98 7.84 -4.30
C MET A 1 -4.63 6.58 -5.06
N LEU A 2 -4.32 5.49 -4.37
CA LEU A 2 -4.11 4.18 -4.97
C LEU A 2 -4.98 3.16 -4.24
N PHE A 3 -5.62 2.27 -5.00
CA PHE A 3 -6.44 1.20 -4.47
C PHE A 3 -5.84 -0.14 -4.90
N VAL A 4 -5.70 -1.07 -3.95
CA VAL A 4 -5.24 -2.43 -4.18
C VAL A 4 -6.30 -3.39 -3.64
N GLU A 5 -6.85 -4.21 -4.51
CA GLU A 5 -7.84 -5.22 -4.12
C GLU A 5 -7.22 -6.29 -3.23
N SER A 6 -8.06 -6.91 -2.40
CA SER A 6 -7.65 -8.07 -1.62
C SER A 6 -7.18 -9.21 -2.51
N GLN A 7 -6.13 -9.92 -2.12
CA GLN A 7 -5.63 -11.11 -2.79
C GLN A 7 -6.44 -12.37 -2.43
N ASN A 8 -7.36 -12.27 -1.46
CA ASN A 8 -8.22 -13.37 -1.02
C ASN A 8 -9.62 -13.29 -1.66
N GLN A 9 -10.54 -12.47 -1.13
CA GLN A 9 -11.89 -12.30 -1.64
C GLN A 9 -12.26 -10.80 -1.71
N PRO A 10 -11.87 -10.07 -2.78
CA PRO A 10 -12.09 -8.62 -2.89
C PRO A 10 -13.53 -8.15 -2.62
N SER A 11 -14.52 -8.96 -2.98
CA SER A 11 -15.94 -8.62 -2.79
C SER A 11 -16.39 -8.67 -1.33
N ASP A 12 -15.75 -9.50 -0.51
CA ASP A 12 -16.19 -9.84 0.85
C ASP A 12 -15.23 -9.33 1.92
N ASP A 13 -13.96 -9.14 1.56
CA ASP A 13 -12.91 -8.63 2.44
C ASP A 13 -13.08 -7.11 2.70
N PRO A 14 -12.75 -6.63 3.91
CA PRO A 14 -13.00 -5.25 4.30
C PRO A 14 -12.15 -4.23 3.53
N LEU A 15 -12.66 -3.00 3.46
CA LEU A 15 -11.89 -1.83 2.99
C LEU A 15 -11.06 -1.25 4.15
N LEU A 16 -9.75 -1.12 3.94
CA LEU A 16 -8.82 -0.49 4.86
C LEU A 16 -8.26 0.79 4.23
N LEU A 17 -8.51 1.94 4.87
CA LEU A 17 -7.86 3.21 4.51
C LEU A 17 -6.53 3.34 5.26
N TRP A 18 -5.47 3.65 4.52
CA TRP A 18 -4.15 3.93 5.07
C TRP A 18 -3.70 5.36 4.76
N LEU A 19 -3.25 6.05 5.82
CA LEU A 19 -2.73 7.41 5.78
C LEU A 19 -1.32 7.39 6.40
N THR A 20 -0.32 7.68 5.59
CA THR A 20 1.04 7.86 6.10
C THR A 20 1.16 9.22 6.80
N GLY A 21 1.93 9.24 7.89
CA GLY A 21 2.15 10.44 8.70
C GLY A 21 3.14 11.42 8.07
N GLY A 22 3.95 12.06 8.92
CA GLY A 22 4.85 13.14 8.54
C GLY A 22 4.65 14.36 9.45
N PRO A 23 4.23 15.53 8.93
CA PRO A 23 3.41 15.75 7.73
C PRO A 23 4.18 15.77 6.40
N GLY A 24 3.53 15.29 5.33
CA GLY A 24 4.04 15.43 3.95
C GLY A 24 4.65 14.17 3.31
N CYS A 25 4.64 13.03 4.00
CA CYS A 25 5.21 11.79 3.47
C CYS A 25 4.20 11.02 2.61
N SER A 26 4.66 10.45 1.49
CA SER A 26 3.82 9.67 0.58
C SER A 26 3.37 8.35 1.21
N GLY A 27 2.09 8.03 1.04
CA GLY A 27 1.50 6.74 1.33
C GLY A 27 2.09 5.60 0.49
N LEU A 28 2.58 5.92 -0.71
CA LEU A 28 3.26 4.94 -1.57
C LEU A 28 4.55 4.41 -0.95
N PHE A 29 5.19 5.16 -0.05
CA PHE A 29 6.33 4.63 0.70
C PHE A 29 5.91 3.39 1.51
N ALA A 30 4.89 3.53 2.36
CA ALA A 30 4.38 2.42 3.18
C ALA A 30 3.86 1.26 2.33
N LEU A 31 3.28 1.54 1.16
CA LEU A 31 2.88 0.50 0.23
C LEU A 31 4.07 -0.37 -0.22
N PHE A 32 5.20 0.25 -0.58
CA PHE A 32 6.34 -0.46 -1.16
C PHE A 32 7.42 -0.87 -0.16
N THR A 33 7.31 -0.47 1.11
CA THR A 33 8.31 -0.77 2.14
C THR A 33 7.73 -1.41 3.41
N GLU A 34 6.41 -1.40 3.59
CA GLU A 34 5.76 -1.89 4.82
C GLU A 34 4.64 -2.89 4.51
N ILE A 35 3.47 -2.42 4.06
CA ILE A 35 2.21 -3.17 4.13
C ILE A 35 1.68 -3.69 2.79
N GLY A 36 2.16 -3.16 1.67
CA GLY A 36 1.64 -3.49 0.34
C GLY A 36 2.06 -4.86 -0.17
N PRO A 37 1.54 -5.26 -1.35
CA PRO A 37 1.73 -6.61 -1.91
C PRO A 37 3.15 -6.89 -2.39
N TYR A 38 3.95 -5.84 -2.62
CA TYR A 38 5.31 -5.94 -3.12
C TYR A 38 6.24 -4.98 -2.40
N PHE A 39 7.48 -5.42 -2.18
CA PHE A 39 8.60 -4.57 -1.84
C PHE A 39 9.37 -4.16 -3.08
N ILE A 40 9.88 -2.92 -3.11
CA ILE A 40 10.86 -2.50 -4.12
C ILE A 40 12.19 -3.20 -3.84
N THR A 41 12.84 -3.71 -4.89
CA THR A 41 14.19 -4.30 -4.79
C THR A 41 15.22 -3.26 -4.38
N ALA A 42 16.32 -3.69 -3.74
CA ALA A 42 17.36 -2.77 -3.27
C ALA A 42 17.99 -1.89 -4.38
N ASN A 43 17.99 -2.37 -5.63
CA ASN A 43 18.47 -1.62 -6.79
C ASN A 43 17.39 -0.72 -7.44
N GLY A 44 16.17 -0.69 -6.89
CA GLY A 44 15.06 0.15 -7.33
C GLY A 44 14.41 -0.27 -8.66
N SER A 45 14.84 -1.36 -9.29
CA SER A 45 14.41 -1.72 -10.66
C SER A 45 13.43 -2.89 -10.74
N GLY A 46 13.00 -3.43 -9.60
CA GLY A 46 12.10 -4.57 -9.55
C GLY A 46 11.22 -4.59 -8.32
N LEU A 47 10.33 -5.59 -8.29
CA LEU A 47 9.39 -5.84 -7.21
C LEU A 47 9.56 -7.28 -6.72
N ILE A 48 9.50 -7.48 -5.40
CA ILE A 48 9.50 -8.79 -4.76
C ILE A 48 8.20 -8.91 -3.97
N GLU A 49 7.50 -10.03 -4.09
CA GLU A 49 6.25 -10.26 -3.37
C GLU A 49 6.47 -10.18 -1.85
N ASN A 50 5.57 -9.47 -1.16
CA ASN A 50 5.52 -9.43 0.29
C ASN A 50 4.63 -10.58 0.80
N PRO A 51 5.20 -11.66 1.37
CA PRO A 51 4.41 -12.79 1.87
C PRO A 51 3.54 -12.43 3.07
N TYR A 52 3.75 -11.26 3.69
CA TYR A 52 2.99 -10.76 4.84
C TYR A 52 2.19 -9.50 4.51
N SER A 53 1.89 -9.29 3.23
CA SER A 53 1.09 -8.13 2.82
C SER A 53 -0.26 -8.10 3.49
N TRP A 54 -0.70 -6.90 3.86
CA TRP A 54 -2.04 -6.67 4.41
C TRP A 54 -3.12 -6.94 3.36
N THR A 55 -2.79 -6.78 2.06
CA THR A 55 -3.74 -7.08 0.97
C THR A 55 -4.11 -8.56 0.90
N LYS A 56 -3.48 -9.44 1.68
CA LYS A 56 -3.94 -10.84 1.81
C LYS A 56 -5.30 -10.99 2.48
N ALA A 57 -5.79 -9.95 3.16
CA ALA A 57 -7.05 -10.01 3.90
C ALA A 57 -7.91 -8.75 3.76
N VAL A 58 -7.46 -7.71 3.04
CA VAL A 58 -8.18 -6.43 2.93
C VAL A 58 -8.03 -5.81 1.55
N ASN A 59 -9.05 -5.06 1.15
CA ASN A 59 -8.94 -4.07 0.08
C ASN A 59 -8.24 -2.82 0.64
N LEU A 60 -7.05 -2.49 0.14
CA LEU A 60 -6.21 -1.42 0.68
C LEU A 60 -6.36 -0.13 -0.13
N LEU A 61 -6.79 0.95 0.53
CA LEU A 61 -6.86 2.29 -0.05
C LEU A 61 -5.76 3.17 0.55
N ILE A 62 -4.77 3.53 -0.26
CA ILE A 62 -3.70 4.46 0.09
C ILE A 62 -4.11 5.86 -0.37
N PHE A 63 -4.12 6.82 0.56
CA PHE A 63 -4.49 8.19 0.26
C PHE A 63 -3.35 9.16 0.56
N GLU A 64 -2.88 9.85 -0.49
CA GLU A 64 -1.86 10.90 -0.41
C GLU A 64 -2.50 12.18 0.17
N SER A 65 -1.99 12.67 1.29
CA SER A 65 -2.50 13.87 1.96
C SER A 65 -1.40 14.54 2.79
N PRO A 66 -1.36 15.89 2.89
CA PRO A 66 -2.25 16.87 2.25
C PRO A 66 -1.90 17.14 0.78
N ILE A 67 -2.47 18.21 0.19
CA ILE A 67 -2.13 18.66 -1.16
C ILE A 67 -0.60 18.90 -1.27
N GLY A 68 0.00 18.42 -2.36
CA GLY A 68 1.44 18.51 -2.62
C GLY A 68 2.26 17.31 -2.13
N VAL A 69 1.63 16.29 -1.54
CA VAL A 69 2.27 15.00 -1.26
C VAL A 69 2.14 14.08 -2.48
N GLY A 70 3.29 13.56 -2.95
CA GLY A 70 3.42 12.73 -4.15
C GLY A 70 4.08 13.47 -5.31
#